data_AF-A0A2H0QLQ5-F1
#
_entry.id   AF-A0A2H0QLQ5-F1
#
_cell.length_a   1.000
_cell.length_b   1.000
_cell.length_c   1.000
_cell.angle_alpha   90.00
_cell.angle_beta   90.00
_cell.angle_gamma   90.00
#
_symmetry.space_group_name_H-M   'P 1'
#
loop_
_entity.id
_entity.type
_entity.pdbx_description
1 polymer ?
#
loop_
_entity_poly.entity_id
_entity_poly.type
_entity_poly.pdbx_seq_one_letter_code
_entity_poly.pdbx_strand_id
1 'polypeptide(L)'
;MKINKVPENYQLFRKYFPDDRDLYLFYKAFLNDSFKNTIKYANDLYKRHPKNPMAIFMYAVKLGDGSIIMNKKTERADRIKAAKMLKAILPKVRGKEFIRMREIIRNEYYFMSYQPLKQYKLGAECQKRNAKNKNKKISYPKYRADAGLYSQGVGSSILAYNYLERGNLKRSFHWAKISVKTWEKLNLVRDNHFQYDFYYIQALAMIHEHKKAMSLYQKAIKKVDYYKDIGKPKIKVCIKKLEKIKLATEKN
;
A
#
# COMPACT_ATOMS: atom_id res chain seq x y z
N MET A 1 -17.54 -26.75 -12.63
CA MET A 1 -17.55 -25.66 -11.62
C MET A 1 -18.13 -24.42 -12.28
N LYS A 2 -19.34 -23.95 -11.92
CA LYS A 2 -19.90 -22.72 -12.48
C LYS A 2 -19.06 -21.54 -11.99
N ILE A 3 -18.32 -20.89 -12.90
CA ILE A 3 -17.52 -19.71 -12.57
C ILE A 3 -18.49 -18.53 -12.46
N ASN A 4 -18.59 -17.92 -11.27
CA ASN A 4 -19.35 -16.68 -11.10
C ASN A 4 -18.79 -15.60 -12.05
N LYS A 5 -19.68 -14.82 -12.66
CA LYS A 5 -19.35 -13.82 -13.68
C LYS A 5 -18.28 -12.85 -13.16
N VAL A 6 -17.16 -12.73 -13.87
CA VAL A 6 -16.09 -11.79 -13.53
C VAL A 6 -16.61 -10.36 -13.72
N PRO A 7 -16.42 -9.45 -12.74
CA PRO A 7 -16.89 -8.08 -12.87
C PRO A 7 -16.25 -7.36 -14.07
N GLU A 8 -17.02 -6.46 -14.69
CA GLU A 8 -16.67 -5.82 -15.97
C GLU A 8 -15.35 -5.04 -15.92
N ASN A 9 -15.02 -4.45 -14.78
CA ASN A 9 -13.76 -3.74 -14.57
C ASN A 9 -12.50 -4.64 -14.62
N TYR A 10 -12.66 -5.97 -14.60
CA TYR A 10 -11.56 -6.93 -14.77
C TYR A 10 -11.44 -7.46 -16.20
N GLN A 11 -12.36 -7.13 -17.10
CA GLN A 11 -12.31 -7.56 -18.51
C GLN A 11 -11.05 -7.04 -19.23
N LEU A 12 -10.50 -5.90 -18.80
CA LEU A 12 -9.22 -5.37 -19.27
C LEU A 12 -8.02 -6.31 -19.05
N PHE A 13 -8.16 -7.30 -18.17
CA PHE A 13 -7.12 -8.32 -17.93
C PHE A 13 -7.29 -9.57 -18.79
N ARG A 14 -8.35 -9.71 -19.59
CA ARG A 14 -8.52 -10.84 -20.53
C ARG A 14 -7.35 -10.99 -21.49
N LYS A 15 -6.75 -9.88 -21.91
CA LYS A 15 -5.54 -9.91 -22.76
C LYS A 15 -4.33 -10.60 -22.10
N TYR A 16 -4.35 -10.75 -20.78
CA TYR A 16 -3.33 -11.48 -20.01
C TYR A 16 -3.79 -12.87 -19.60
N PHE A 17 -5.09 -13.06 -19.42
CA PHE A 17 -5.71 -14.31 -19.01
C PHE A 17 -6.93 -14.58 -19.89
N PRO A 18 -6.74 -15.18 -21.08
CA PRO A 18 -7.84 -15.47 -22.00
C PRO A 18 -8.85 -16.48 -21.42
N ASP A 19 -8.35 -17.40 -20.58
CA ASP A 19 -9.16 -18.40 -19.87
C ASP A 19 -9.89 -17.77 -18.68
N ASP A 20 -11.22 -17.94 -18.63
CA ASP A 20 -12.11 -17.48 -17.55
C ASP A 20 -11.69 -17.99 -16.17
N ARG A 21 -11.11 -19.19 -16.09
CA ARG A 21 -10.59 -19.77 -14.85
C ARG A 21 -9.43 -18.96 -14.30
N ASP A 22 -8.49 -18.55 -15.15
CA ASP A 22 -7.30 -17.82 -14.70
C ASP A 22 -7.64 -16.35 -14.40
N LEU A 23 -8.58 -15.77 -15.15
CA LEU A 23 -9.17 -14.48 -14.83
C LEU A 23 -9.92 -14.52 -13.48
N TYR A 24 -10.63 -15.62 -13.20
CA TYR A 24 -11.28 -15.85 -11.91
C TYR A 24 -10.27 -15.99 -10.76
N LEU A 25 -9.16 -16.72 -10.97
CA LEU A 25 -8.08 -16.81 -9.97
C LEU A 25 -7.46 -15.44 -9.69
N PHE A 26 -7.20 -14.65 -10.73
CA PHE A 26 -6.70 -13.28 -10.60
C PHE A 26 -7.67 -12.40 -9.79
N TYR A 27 -8.96 -12.48 -10.09
CA TYR A 27 -10.02 -11.79 -9.36
C TYR A 27 -10.09 -12.21 -7.88
N LYS A 28 -10.05 -13.52 -7.59
CA LYS A 28 -10.05 -14.05 -6.22
C LYS A 28 -8.80 -13.66 -5.44
N ALA A 29 -7.64 -13.60 -6.09
CA ALA A 29 -6.42 -13.07 -5.46
C ALA A 29 -6.56 -11.57 -5.10
N PHE A 30 -7.33 -10.81 -5.88
CA PHE A 30 -7.59 -9.39 -5.62
C PHE A 30 -8.57 -9.13 -4.48
N LEU A 31 -9.67 -9.88 -4.40
CA LEU A 31 -10.83 -9.53 -3.56
C LEU A 31 -11.12 -10.47 -2.39
N ASN A 32 -10.38 -11.56 -2.18
CA ASN A 32 -10.68 -12.46 -1.08
C ASN A 32 -10.23 -11.86 0.27
N ASP A 33 -11.10 -11.95 1.29
CA ASP A 33 -10.86 -11.41 2.62
C ASP A 33 -9.77 -12.19 3.39
N SER A 34 -9.47 -13.43 3.00
CA SER A 34 -8.40 -14.23 3.61
C SER A 34 -7.07 -14.10 2.86
N PHE A 35 -6.06 -13.52 3.51
CA PHE A 35 -4.70 -13.42 2.95
C PHE A 35 -4.07 -14.77 2.61
N LYS A 36 -4.33 -15.80 3.41
CA LYS A 36 -3.87 -17.17 3.12
C LYS A 36 -4.42 -17.66 1.78
N ASN A 37 -5.70 -17.41 1.51
CA ASN A 37 -6.33 -17.79 0.26
C ASN A 37 -5.88 -16.92 -0.92
N THR A 38 -5.73 -15.60 -0.74
CA THR A 38 -5.24 -14.72 -1.82
C THR A 38 -3.84 -15.10 -2.28
N ILE A 39 -2.94 -15.46 -1.36
CA ILE A 39 -1.60 -15.95 -1.68
C ILE A 39 -1.65 -17.29 -2.40
N LYS A 40 -2.51 -18.22 -1.95
CA LYS A 40 -2.71 -19.50 -2.61
C LYS A 40 -3.15 -19.30 -4.07
N TYR A 41 -4.20 -18.52 -4.31
CA TYR A 41 -4.69 -18.23 -5.66
C TYR A 41 -3.64 -17.52 -6.52
N ALA A 42 -2.92 -16.55 -5.95
CA ALA A 42 -1.85 -15.85 -6.65
C ALA A 42 -0.69 -16.80 -7.03
N ASN A 43 -0.33 -17.73 -6.13
CA ASN A 43 0.71 -18.74 -6.38
C ASN A 43 0.28 -19.73 -7.47
N ASP A 44 -0.98 -20.21 -7.42
CA ASP A 44 -1.52 -21.12 -8.43
C ASP A 44 -1.54 -20.46 -9.81
N LEU A 45 -1.93 -19.17 -9.87
CA LEU A 45 -1.88 -18.38 -11.10
C LEU A 45 -0.44 -18.20 -11.61
N TYR A 46 0.51 -17.90 -10.72
CA TYR A 46 1.92 -17.76 -11.06
C TYR A 46 2.54 -19.06 -11.58
N LYS A 47 2.21 -20.21 -10.97
CA LYS A 47 2.71 -21.52 -11.43
C LYS A 47 2.26 -21.86 -12.85
N ARG A 48 1.02 -21.46 -13.22
CA ARG A 48 0.48 -21.66 -14.57
C ARG A 48 1.08 -20.69 -15.58
N HIS A 49 1.34 -19.46 -15.13
CA HIS A 49 1.78 -18.36 -16.00
C HIS A 49 3.08 -17.72 -15.50
N PRO A 50 4.19 -18.47 -15.37
CA PRO A 50 5.39 -17.99 -14.68
C PRO A 50 6.12 -16.86 -15.43
N LYS A 51 5.83 -16.71 -16.74
CA LYS A 51 6.39 -15.65 -17.59
C LYS A 51 5.46 -14.43 -17.73
N ASN A 52 4.19 -14.54 -17.31
CA ASN A 52 3.20 -13.49 -17.47
C ASN A 52 3.42 -12.37 -16.42
N PRO A 53 3.64 -11.11 -16.84
CA PRO A 53 3.91 -10.00 -15.90
C PRO A 53 2.82 -9.79 -14.85
N MET A 54 1.55 -10.01 -15.18
CA MET A 54 0.43 -9.81 -14.25
C MET A 54 0.32 -10.92 -13.21
N ALA A 55 0.62 -12.15 -13.59
CA ALA A 55 0.68 -13.28 -12.65
C ALA A 55 1.86 -13.11 -11.67
N ILE A 56 3.04 -12.72 -12.19
CA ILE A 56 4.21 -12.41 -11.38
C ILE A 56 3.92 -11.25 -10.42
N PHE A 57 3.32 -10.16 -10.92
CA PHE A 57 2.93 -9.01 -10.10
C PHE A 57 2.01 -9.43 -8.95
N MET A 58 0.93 -10.15 -9.27
CA MET A 58 -0.07 -10.57 -8.28
C MET A 58 0.57 -11.42 -7.17
N TYR A 59 1.35 -12.43 -7.55
CA TYR A 59 2.02 -13.29 -6.58
C TYR A 59 3.05 -12.53 -5.74
N ALA A 60 3.87 -11.67 -6.35
CA ALA A 60 4.85 -10.88 -5.63
C ALA A 60 4.21 -9.95 -4.58
N VAL A 61 3.13 -9.25 -4.93
CA VAL A 61 2.41 -8.37 -3.99
C VAL A 61 1.83 -9.17 -2.84
N LYS A 62 1.09 -10.26 -3.13
CA LYS A 62 0.44 -11.06 -2.07
C LYS A 62 1.45 -11.79 -1.18
N LEU A 63 2.55 -12.26 -1.74
CA LEU A 63 3.66 -12.82 -0.96
C LEU A 63 4.22 -11.77 0.00
N GLY A 64 4.51 -10.57 -0.49
CA GLY A 64 5.06 -9.48 0.31
C GLY A 64 4.11 -9.01 1.39
N ASP A 65 2.86 -8.71 1.06
CA ASP A 65 1.83 -8.28 2.02
C ASP A 65 1.57 -9.36 3.06
N GLY A 66 1.35 -10.60 2.60
CA GLY A 66 1.08 -11.75 3.46
C GLY A 66 2.19 -12.03 4.47
N SER A 67 3.44 -11.76 4.12
CA SER A 67 4.57 -11.96 5.02
C SER A 67 4.55 -11.03 6.24
N ILE A 68 3.96 -9.83 6.11
CA ILE A 68 3.77 -8.89 7.21
C ILE A 68 2.74 -9.44 8.22
N ILE A 69 1.77 -10.21 7.73
CA ILE A 69 0.60 -10.68 8.49
C ILE A 69 0.84 -12.06 9.10
N MET A 70 1.30 -13.00 8.29
CA MET A 70 1.28 -14.41 8.63
C MET A 70 2.56 -14.89 9.30
N ASN A 71 3.72 -14.29 9.00
CA ASN A 71 4.99 -14.80 9.53
C ASN A 71 6.11 -13.73 9.62
N LYS A 72 6.28 -13.15 10.81
CA LYS A 72 7.35 -12.19 11.08
C LYS A 72 8.76 -12.75 10.90
N LYS A 73 8.96 -14.07 11.03
CA LYS A 73 10.29 -14.70 10.85
C LYS A 73 10.74 -14.66 9.40
N THR A 74 9.82 -14.80 8.44
CA THR A 74 10.14 -14.80 7.00
C THR A 74 9.86 -13.47 6.32
N GLU A 75 9.21 -12.50 6.99
CA GLU A 75 8.83 -11.19 6.42
C GLU A 75 9.91 -10.59 5.52
N ARG A 76 11.12 -10.43 6.05
CA ARG A 76 12.21 -9.79 5.31
C ARG A 76 12.61 -10.59 4.06
N ALA A 77 12.71 -11.91 4.16
CA ALA A 77 13.10 -12.77 3.06
C ALA A 77 12.03 -12.76 1.95
N ASP A 78 10.75 -12.88 2.33
CA ASP A 78 9.62 -12.87 1.41
C ASP A 78 9.48 -11.51 0.71
N ARG A 79 9.65 -10.40 1.43
CA ARG A 79 9.63 -9.06 0.83
C ARG A 79 10.80 -8.81 -0.11
N ILE A 80 12.00 -9.31 0.20
CA ILE A 80 13.14 -9.24 -0.72
C ILE A 80 12.84 -10.05 -1.99
N LYS A 81 12.28 -11.26 -1.85
CA LYS A 81 11.87 -12.09 -2.99
C LYS A 81 10.82 -11.38 -3.84
N ALA A 82 9.77 -10.84 -3.23
CA ALA A 82 8.75 -10.03 -3.90
C ALA A 82 9.36 -8.83 -4.64
N ALA A 83 10.24 -8.08 -4.00
CA ALA A 83 10.91 -6.93 -4.61
C ALA A 83 11.75 -7.32 -5.83
N LYS A 84 12.46 -8.46 -5.80
CA LYS A 84 13.21 -8.99 -6.95
C LYS A 84 12.27 -9.29 -8.12
N MET A 85 11.15 -9.96 -7.86
CA MET A 85 10.14 -10.28 -8.88
C MET A 85 9.54 -9.00 -9.51
N LEU A 86 9.16 -8.02 -8.68
CA LEU A 86 8.62 -6.74 -9.13
C LEU A 86 9.64 -5.95 -9.98
N LYS A 87 10.91 -5.93 -9.56
CA LYS A 87 11.99 -5.29 -10.34
C LYS A 87 12.17 -5.95 -11.70
N ALA A 88 12.10 -7.28 -11.77
CA ALA A 88 12.30 -8.05 -13.00
C ALA A 88 11.18 -7.87 -14.04
N ILE A 89 9.95 -7.55 -13.62
CA ILE A 89 8.83 -7.33 -14.54
C ILE A 89 8.73 -5.89 -15.07
N LEU A 90 9.33 -4.90 -14.40
CA LEU A 90 9.28 -3.50 -14.84
C LEU A 90 9.72 -3.29 -16.30
N PRO A 91 10.79 -3.95 -16.81
CA PRO A 91 11.17 -3.86 -18.22
C PRO A 91 10.14 -4.47 -19.18
N LYS A 92 9.29 -5.39 -18.73
CA LYS A 92 8.29 -6.10 -19.56
C LYS A 92 6.97 -5.34 -19.65
N VAL A 93 6.75 -4.36 -18.77
CA VAL A 93 5.55 -3.55 -18.69
C VAL A 93 5.91 -2.15 -19.22
N ARG A 94 5.97 -1.98 -20.55
CA ARG A 94 6.37 -0.73 -21.24
C ARG A 94 5.31 -0.33 -22.27
N GLY A 95 5.12 0.98 -22.46
CA GLY A 95 4.08 1.53 -23.34
C GLY A 95 3.29 2.64 -22.63
N LYS A 96 2.64 3.51 -23.40
CA LYS A 96 1.83 4.62 -22.85
C LYS A 96 0.62 4.09 -22.07
N GLU A 97 0.05 2.98 -22.53
CA GLU A 97 -1.05 2.24 -21.93
C GLU A 97 -0.70 1.64 -20.56
N PHE A 98 0.59 1.39 -20.29
CA PHE A 98 1.05 0.75 -19.06
C PHE A 98 1.61 1.70 -18.00
N ILE A 99 1.62 3.01 -18.25
CA ILE A 99 2.16 4.00 -17.30
C ILE A 99 1.63 3.78 -15.87
N ARG A 100 0.32 3.58 -15.74
CA ARG A 100 -0.32 3.34 -14.43
C ARG A 100 0.14 2.04 -13.78
N MET A 101 0.21 0.96 -14.56
CA MET A 101 0.68 -0.32 -14.04
C MET A 101 2.14 -0.22 -13.57
N ARG A 102 2.99 0.50 -14.32
CA ARG A 102 4.37 0.77 -13.91
C ARG A 102 4.45 1.57 -12.62
N GLU A 103 3.59 2.57 -12.43
CA GLU A 103 3.51 3.32 -11.18
C GLU A 103 3.15 2.42 -9.99
N ILE A 104 2.15 1.55 -10.17
CA ILE A 104 1.75 0.57 -9.14
C ILE A 104 2.90 -0.39 -8.84
N ILE A 105 3.52 -1.00 -9.87
CA ILE A 105 4.66 -1.91 -9.68
C ILE A 105 5.83 -1.19 -8.99
N ARG A 106 6.13 0.06 -9.34
CA ARG A 106 7.18 0.86 -8.66
C ARG A 106 6.81 1.12 -7.20
N ASN A 107 5.55 1.45 -6.91
CA ASN A 107 5.07 1.64 -5.54
C ASN A 107 5.31 0.39 -4.70
N GLU A 108 4.83 -0.75 -5.18
CA GLU A 108 5.00 -2.04 -4.50
C GLU A 108 6.47 -2.42 -4.38
N TYR A 109 7.27 -2.20 -5.43
CA TYR A 109 8.71 -2.46 -5.39
C TYR A 109 9.39 -1.63 -4.30
N TYR A 110 9.11 -0.32 -4.21
CA TYR A 110 9.70 0.53 -3.18
C TYR A 110 9.22 0.17 -1.79
N PHE A 111 7.95 -0.22 -1.64
CA PHE A 111 7.41 -0.73 -0.40
C PHE A 111 8.13 -2.02 0.02
N MET A 112 8.14 -3.05 -0.82
CA MET A 112 8.74 -4.35 -0.50
C MET A 112 10.26 -4.28 -0.28
N SER A 113 10.95 -3.36 -0.93
CA SER A 113 12.39 -3.15 -0.75
C SER A 113 12.76 -2.14 0.34
N TYR A 114 11.82 -1.70 1.17
CA TYR A 114 12.03 -0.75 2.27
C TYR A 114 12.66 0.58 1.83
N GLN A 115 12.20 1.14 0.70
CA GLN A 115 12.66 2.41 0.13
C GLN A 115 11.60 3.52 0.24
N PRO A 116 11.21 3.93 1.47
CA PRO A 116 10.05 4.81 1.68
C PRO A 116 10.23 6.22 1.09
N LEU A 117 11.47 6.74 1.02
CA LEU A 117 11.74 8.01 0.34
C LEU A 117 11.50 7.92 -1.17
N LYS A 118 11.86 6.81 -1.81
CA LYS A 118 11.57 6.61 -3.24
C LYS A 118 10.07 6.44 -3.49
N GLN A 119 9.37 5.78 -2.56
CA GLN A 119 7.91 5.66 -2.60
C GLN A 119 7.22 7.03 -2.50
N TYR A 120 7.66 7.88 -1.55
CA TYR A 120 7.17 9.26 -1.45
C TYR A 120 7.44 10.06 -2.73
N LYS A 121 8.69 10.03 -3.24
CA LYS A 121 9.08 10.76 -4.46
C LYS A 121 8.29 10.31 -5.68
N LEU A 122 8.01 9.01 -5.82
CA LEU A 122 7.13 8.48 -6.87
C LEU A 122 5.73 9.10 -6.78
N GLY A 123 5.13 9.15 -5.60
CA GLY A 123 3.82 9.75 -5.44
C GLY A 123 3.81 11.25 -5.76
N ALA A 124 4.88 11.98 -5.43
CA ALA A 124 5.06 13.39 -5.80
C ALA A 124 5.19 13.58 -7.31
N GLU A 125 5.97 12.73 -7.99
CA GLU A 125 6.09 12.66 -9.44
C GLU A 125 4.71 12.49 -10.10
N CYS A 126 3.91 11.54 -9.61
CA CYS A 126 2.55 11.28 -10.11
C CYS A 126 1.61 12.48 -9.93
N GLN A 127 1.63 13.13 -8.76
CA GLN A 127 0.81 14.33 -8.51
C GLN A 127 1.19 15.50 -9.43
N LYS A 128 2.49 15.74 -9.64
CA LYS A 128 2.97 16.79 -10.55
C LYS A 128 2.51 16.54 -11.99
N ARG A 129 2.56 15.27 -12.44
CA ARG A 129 2.05 14.87 -13.75
C ARG A 129 0.55 15.14 -13.88
N ASN A 130 -0.24 14.76 -12.87
CA ASN A 130 -1.68 14.99 -12.87
C ASN A 130 -2.04 16.49 -12.88
N ALA A 131 -1.32 17.32 -12.13
CA ALA A 131 -1.52 18.77 -12.13
C ALA A 131 -1.27 19.41 -13.51
N LYS A 132 -0.17 19.03 -14.18
CA LYS A 132 0.14 19.51 -15.54
C LYS A 132 -0.92 19.12 -16.57
N ASN A 133 -1.58 17.99 -16.35
CA ASN A 133 -2.60 17.46 -17.24
C ASN A 133 -4.00 18.05 -17.01
N LYS A 134 -4.30 18.47 -15.78
CA LYS A 134 -5.56 19.17 -15.44
C LYS A 134 -5.70 20.48 -16.25
N ASN A 135 -4.59 21.18 -16.47
CA ASN A 135 -4.53 22.39 -17.29
C ASN A 135 -4.77 22.14 -18.78
N LYS A 136 -4.74 20.87 -19.23
CA LYS A 136 -4.96 20.49 -20.64
C LYS A 136 -6.38 19.99 -20.93
N LYS A 137 -7.32 20.10 -19.98
CA LYS A 137 -8.67 19.47 -20.03
C LYS A 137 -8.64 17.97 -20.37
N ILE A 138 -7.50 17.29 -20.18
CA ILE A 138 -7.41 15.85 -20.36
C ILE A 138 -8.03 15.22 -19.12
N SER A 139 -9.28 14.77 -19.26
CA SER A 139 -9.97 13.97 -18.25
C SER A 139 -9.17 12.69 -18.02
N TYR A 140 -8.36 12.68 -16.97
CA TYR A 140 -7.82 11.44 -16.45
C TYR A 140 -8.89 10.81 -15.56
N PRO A 141 -9.10 9.48 -15.63
CA PRO A 141 -10.03 8.80 -14.74
C PRO A 141 -9.71 9.18 -13.28
N LYS A 142 -10.74 9.52 -12.48
CA LYS A 142 -10.68 9.90 -11.05
C LYS A 142 -9.64 9.08 -10.26
N TYR A 143 -9.48 7.80 -10.63
CA TYR A 143 -8.53 6.83 -10.10
C TYR A 143 -7.02 7.12 -10.24
N ARG A 144 -6.54 8.06 -11.08
CA ARG A 144 -5.10 8.38 -11.21
C ARG A 144 -4.57 9.35 -10.14
N ALA A 145 -5.40 10.27 -9.65
CA ALA A 145 -5.01 11.15 -8.55
C ALA A 145 -4.72 10.34 -7.27
N ASP A 146 -5.44 9.24 -7.11
CA ASP A 146 -5.44 8.43 -5.91
C ASP A 146 -4.13 7.68 -5.68
N ALA A 147 -3.55 7.10 -6.74
CA ALA A 147 -2.33 6.29 -6.62
C ALA A 147 -1.13 7.13 -6.15
N GLY A 148 -1.00 8.36 -6.66
CA GLY A 148 0.08 9.26 -6.26
C GLY A 148 -0.04 9.73 -4.81
N LEU A 149 -1.25 10.04 -4.35
CA LEU A 149 -1.49 10.40 -2.95
C LEU A 149 -1.28 9.20 -2.03
N TYR A 150 -1.73 8.01 -2.42
CA TYR A 150 -1.49 6.78 -1.66
C TYR A 150 0.01 6.54 -1.45
N SER A 151 0.82 6.54 -2.52
CA SER A 151 2.27 6.38 -2.40
C SER A 151 2.95 7.44 -1.52
N GLN A 152 2.50 8.70 -1.61
CA GLN A 152 3.00 9.76 -0.72
C GLN A 152 2.64 9.50 0.74
N GLY A 153 1.38 9.15 1.02
CA GLY A 153 0.88 8.90 2.38
C GLY A 153 1.58 7.71 3.04
N VAL A 154 1.76 6.61 2.31
CA VAL A 154 2.48 5.43 2.81
C VAL A 154 3.96 5.76 3.03
N GLY A 155 4.65 6.29 2.01
CA GLY A 155 6.09 6.57 2.08
C GLY A 155 6.46 7.58 3.17
N SER A 156 5.67 8.64 3.34
CA SER A 156 5.90 9.64 4.40
C SER A 156 5.59 9.09 5.79
N SER A 157 4.55 8.27 5.95
CA SER A 157 4.26 7.61 7.24
C SER A 157 5.39 6.68 7.69
N ILE A 158 5.96 5.89 6.76
CA ILE A 158 7.09 5.00 7.06
C ILE A 158 8.36 5.80 7.38
N LEU A 159 8.63 6.89 6.65
CA LEU A 159 9.75 7.79 6.97
C LEU A 159 9.62 8.38 8.38
N ALA A 160 8.43 8.86 8.72
CA ALA A 160 8.15 9.40 10.05
C ALA A 160 8.45 8.37 11.14
N TYR A 161 7.93 7.15 10.98
CA TYR A 161 8.18 6.06 11.92
C TYR A 161 9.67 5.72 12.04
N ASN A 162 10.40 5.61 10.92
CA ASN A 162 11.83 5.34 10.95
C ASN A 162 12.63 6.44 11.68
N TYR A 163 12.20 7.71 11.60
CA TYR A 163 12.82 8.79 12.36
C TYR A 163 12.44 8.76 13.84
N LEU A 164 11.20 8.40 14.17
CA LEU A 164 10.77 8.18 15.56
C LEU A 164 11.60 7.06 16.22
N GLU A 165 11.80 5.95 15.53
CA GLU A 165 12.61 4.81 16.01
C GLU A 165 14.06 5.21 16.31
N ARG A 166 14.58 6.23 15.63
CA ARG A 166 15.93 6.78 15.82
C ARG A 166 15.98 7.95 16.81
N GLY A 167 14.88 8.28 17.48
CA GLY A 167 14.79 9.42 18.40
C GLY A 167 14.78 10.81 17.73
N ASN A 168 14.73 10.88 16.39
CA ASN A 168 14.68 12.17 15.68
C ASN A 168 13.24 12.68 15.58
N LEU A 169 12.74 13.26 16.67
CA LEU A 169 11.38 13.75 16.77
C LEU A 169 11.04 14.81 15.71
N LYS A 170 11.92 15.81 15.50
CA LYS A 170 11.68 16.90 14.54
C LYS A 170 11.38 16.36 13.13
N ARG A 171 12.18 15.40 12.66
CA ARG A 171 11.95 14.78 11.34
C ARG A 171 10.75 13.84 11.36
N SER A 172 10.52 13.11 12.44
CA SER A 172 9.32 12.29 12.60
C SER A 172 8.04 13.12 12.42
N PHE A 173 7.90 14.20 13.18
CA PHE A 173 6.74 15.11 13.09
C PHE A 173 6.58 15.70 11.70
N HIS A 174 7.68 16.15 11.08
CA HIS A 174 7.65 16.72 9.74
C HIS A 174 7.04 15.74 8.72
N TRP A 175 7.53 14.50 8.68
CA TRP A 175 7.04 13.49 7.74
C TRP A 175 5.62 13.01 8.10
N ALA A 176 5.29 12.94 9.39
CA ALA A 176 3.95 12.54 9.83
C ALA A 176 2.89 13.58 9.42
N LYS A 177 3.18 14.89 9.54
CA LYS A 177 2.31 15.97 9.05
C LYS A 177 2.09 15.88 7.54
N ILE A 178 3.13 15.57 6.76
CA ILE A 178 3.02 15.34 5.30
C ILE A 178 2.08 14.17 5.02
N SER A 179 2.24 13.05 5.73
CA SER A 179 1.38 11.88 5.60
C SER A 179 -0.09 12.23 5.86
N VAL A 180 -0.39 12.85 7.01
CA VAL A 180 -1.74 13.24 7.40
C VAL A 180 -2.41 14.11 6.35
N LYS A 181 -1.75 15.19 5.91
CA LYS A 181 -2.27 16.08 4.85
C LYS A 181 -2.55 15.32 3.55
N THR A 182 -1.70 14.35 3.21
CA THR A 182 -1.85 13.56 2.00
C THR A 182 -3.07 12.64 2.08
N TRP A 183 -3.25 11.96 3.22
CA TRP A 183 -4.40 11.08 3.46
C TRP A 183 -5.72 11.84 3.54
N GLU A 184 -5.73 13.00 4.17
CA GLU A 184 -6.91 13.87 4.20
C GLU A 184 -7.29 14.33 2.79
N LYS A 185 -6.30 14.71 1.98
CA LYS A 185 -6.54 15.00 0.55
C LYS A 185 -7.06 13.78 -0.21
N LEU A 186 -6.55 12.57 0.06
CA LEU A 186 -7.01 11.34 -0.59
C LEU A 186 -8.46 10.98 -0.19
N ASN A 187 -8.82 11.16 1.09
CA ASN A 187 -10.16 10.93 1.60
C ASN A 187 -11.20 11.90 1.02
N LEU A 188 -10.79 13.13 0.67
CA LEU A 188 -11.65 14.05 -0.08
C LEU A 188 -11.90 13.58 -1.53
N VAL A 189 -11.00 12.76 -2.09
CA VAL A 189 -11.11 12.28 -3.47
C VAL A 189 -11.85 10.93 -3.57
N ARG A 190 -11.76 10.11 -2.52
CA ARG A 190 -12.41 8.79 -2.45
C ARG A 190 -13.49 8.79 -1.38
N ASP A 191 -14.74 8.55 -1.79
CA ASP A 191 -15.87 8.29 -0.88
C ASP A 191 -15.57 7.05 -0.01
N ASN A 192 -14.95 7.31 1.14
CA ASN A 192 -14.77 6.47 2.32
C ASN A 192 -13.97 5.15 2.19
N HIS A 193 -13.44 4.78 1.03
CA HIS A 193 -12.73 3.50 0.83
C HIS A 193 -11.40 3.37 1.60
N PHE A 194 -10.74 4.49 1.95
CA PHE A 194 -9.43 4.51 2.62
C PHE A 194 -9.46 5.17 4.01
N GLN A 195 -10.66 5.41 4.55
CA GLN A 195 -10.86 6.13 5.82
C GLN A 195 -10.09 5.55 7.01
N TYR A 196 -9.64 4.30 6.91
CA TYR A 196 -9.02 3.55 8.01
C TYR A 196 -7.68 2.93 7.62
N ASP A 197 -6.95 3.53 6.65
CA ASP A 197 -5.62 3.05 6.30
C ASP A 197 -4.68 3.15 7.52
N PHE A 198 -4.01 2.04 7.84
CA PHE A 198 -3.09 1.95 8.97
C PHE A 198 -2.00 3.04 8.94
N TYR A 199 -1.50 3.42 7.76
CA TYR A 199 -0.45 4.43 7.65
C TYR A 199 -0.94 5.84 8.00
N TYR A 200 -2.22 6.12 7.77
CA TYR A 200 -2.85 7.37 8.21
C TYR A 200 -2.97 7.40 9.73
N ILE A 201 -3.49 6.32 10.32
CA ILE A 201 -3.65 6.18 11.77
C ILE A 201 -2.30 6.29 12.49
N GLN A 202 -1.27 5.62 11.95
CA GLN A 202 0.10 5.70 12.46
C GLN A 202 0.62 7.15 12.44
N ALA A 203 0.38 7.88 11.35
CA ALA A 203 0.82 9.27 11.22
C ALA A 203 0.08 10.22 12.18
N LEU A 204 -1.23 10.02 12.38
CA LEU A 204 -2.00 10.76 13.39
C LEU A 204 -1.43 10.55 14.79
N ALA A 205 -1.12 9.31 15.16
CA ALA A 205 -0.48 9.02 16.44
C ALA A 205 0.85 9.76 16.58
N MET A 206 1.66 9.82 15.51
CA MET A 206 2.94 10.51 15.51
C MET A 206 2.86 12.04 15.60
N ILE A 207 1.68 12.66 15.38
CA ILE A 207 1.47 14.11 15.53
C ILE A 207 0.60 14.47 16.74
N HIS A 208 0.49 13.57 17.72
CA HIS A 208 -0.29 13.75 18.96
C HIS A 208 -1.82 13.80 18.79
N GLU A 209 -2.34 13.41 17.63
CA GLU A 209 -3.79 13.23 17.38
C GLU A 209 -4.30 11.89 17.93
N HIS A 210 -3.94 11.56 19.18
CA HIS A 210 -4.10 10.21 19.75
C HIS A 210 -5.57 9.77 19.82
N LYS A 211 -6.49 10.67 20.21
CA LYS A 211 -7.94 10.37 20.27
C LYS A 211 -8.49 10.01 18.89
N LYS A 212 -8.15 10.81 17.87
CA LYS A 212 -8.54 10.57 16.48
C LYS A 212 -7.94 9.26 15.95
N ALA A 213 -6.64 9.03 16.20
CA ALA A 213 -5.96 7.80 15.81
C ALA A 213 -6.62 6.55 16.42
N MET A 214 -6.91 6.56 17.72
CA MET A 214 -7.53 5.43 18.42
C MET A 214 -8.97 5.18 17.96
N SER A 215 -9.76 6.23 17.75
CA SER A 215 -11.13 6.10 17.22
C SER A 215 -11.13 5.47 15.82
N LEU A 216 -10.26 5.95 14.92
CA LEU A 216 -10.12 5.38 13.59
C LEU A 216 -9.60 3.94 13.64
N TYR A 217 -8.66 3.62 14.52
CA TYR A 217 -8.18 2.26 14.73
C TYR A 217 -9.30 1.30 15.16
N GLN A 218 -10.14 1.70 16.10
CA GLN A 218 -11.29 0.90 16.55
C GLN A 218 -12.29 0.65 15.41
N LYS A 219 -12.50 1.63 14.53
CA LYS A 219 -13.33 1.45 13.33
C LYS A 219 -12.66 0.52 12.32
N ALA A 220 -11.34 0.63 12.15
CA ALA A 220 -10.55 -0.20 11.24
C ALA A 220 -10.66 -1.69 11.57
N ILE A 221 -10.44 -2.06 12.84
CA ILE A 221 -10.45 -3.46 13.30
C ILE A 221 -11.83 -4.12 13.25
N LYS A 222 -12.92 -3.35 13.18
CA LYS A 222 -14.29 -3.87 13.01
C LYS A 222 -14.59 -4.23 11.55
N LYS A 223 -13.90 -3.59 10.60
CA LYS A 223 -14.13 -3.77 9.16
C LYS A 223 -13.18 -4.76 8.52
N VAL A 224 -11.94 -4.83 9.03
CA VAL A 224 -10.89 -5.66 8.45
C VAL A 224 -10.18 -6.38 9.58
N ASP A 225 -10.42 -7.68 9.67
CA ASP A 225 -9.85 -8.53 10.73
C ASP A 225 -8.32 -8.45 10.77
N TYR A 226 -7.65 -8.24 9.64
CA TYR A 226 -6.20 -8.06 9.55
C TYR A 226 -5.65 -6.96 10.48
N TYR A 227 -6.38 -5.86 10.70
CA TYR A 227 -5.91 -4.79 11.58
C TYR A 227 -5.81 -5.21 13.04
N LYS A 228 -6.49 -6.30 13.45
CA LYS A 228 -6.39 -6.87 14.80
C LYS A 228 -4.97 -7.37 15.08
N ASP A 229 -4.33 -7.99 14.08
CA ASP A 229 -3.04 -8.68 14.24
C ASP A 229 -1.82 -7.77 13.97
N ILE A 230 -1.94 -6.80 13.05
CA ILE A 230 -0.83 -5.89 12.68
C ILE A 230 -0.91 -4.52 13.36
N GLY A 231 -2.12 -4.00 13.59
CA GLY A 231 -2.31 -2.60 13.97
C GLY A 231 -2.07 -2.31 15.45
N LYS A 232 -2.51 -3.21 16.34
CA LYS A 232 -2.45 -3.02 17.80
C LYS A 232 -1.02 -2.82 18.34
N PRO A 233 0.01 -3.58 17.88
CA PRO A 233 1.36 -3.42 18.40
C PRO A 233 1.99 -2.10 17.95
N LYS A 234 1.89 -1.72 16.67
CA LYS A 234 2.63 -0.56 16.14
C LYS A 234 2.05 0.79 16.57
N ILE A 235 0.72 0.93 16.63
CA ILE A 235 0.08 2.19 17.09
C ILE A 235 0.35 2.40 18.59
N LYS A 236 0.19 1.35 19.41
CA LYS A 236 0.53 1.42 20.84
C LYS A 236 2.01 1.69 21.09
N VAL A 237 2.91 1.11 20.27
CA VAL A 237 4.35 1.40 20.33
C VAL A 237 4.63 2.87 20.02
N CYS A 238 3.99 3.45 18.99
CA CYS A 238 4.15 4.87 18.66
C CYS A 238 3.72 5.76 19.84
N ILE A 239 2.54 5.51 20.42
CA ILE A 239 2.01 6.28 21.55
C ILE A 239 2.95 6.16 22.77
N LYS A 240 3.30 4.94 23.17
CA LYS A 240 4.19 4.69 24.32
C LYS A 240 5.57 5.33 24.15
N LYS A 241 6.14 5.31 22.94
CA LYS A 241 7.43 5.96 22.67
C LYS A 241 7.35 7.47 22.81
N LEU A 242 6.28 8.10 22.30
CA LEU A 242 6.07 9.54 22.46
C LEU A 242 5.90 9.92 23.94
N GLU A 243 5.14 9.14 24.70
CA GLU A 243 4.98 9.34 26.15
C GLU A 243 6.32 9.23 26.89
N LYS A 244 7.13 8.21 26.58
CA LYS A 244 8.47 8.04 27.18
C LYS A 244 9.40 9.20 26.85
N ILE A 245 9.39 9.70 25.61
CA ILE A 245 10.24 10.82 25.21
C ILE A 245 9.79 12.12 25.88
N LYS A 246 8.46 12.36 25.97
CA LYS A 246 7.90 13.53 26.69
C LYS A 246 8.37 13.55 28.15
N LEU A 247 8.26 12.42 28.85
CA LEU A 247 8.72 12.29 30.24
C LEU A 247 10.23 12.50 30.41
N ALA A 248 11.04 12.19 29.39
CA ALA A 248 12.49 12.41 29.43
C ALA A 248 12.85 13.89 29.19
N THR A 249 12.08 14.60 28.36
CA THR A 249 12.27 16.04 28.11
C THR A 249 11.75 16.94 29.22
N GLU A 250 10.81 16.48 30.05
CA GLU A 250 10.29 17.23 31.21
C GLU A 250 11.17 17.11 32.46
N LYS A 251 12.14 16.18 32.46
CA LYS A 251 13.08 15.94 33.57
C LYS A 251 14.44 16.62 33.39
N ASN A 252 14.67 17.23 32.23
CA ASN A 252 15.87 18.00 31.89
C ASN A 252 15.50 19.47 31.74
#